data_AF-A0A388K0D1-F1
#
_entry.id   AF-A0A388K0D1-F1
#
_cell.length_a   1.000
_cell.length_b   1.000
_cell.length_c   1.000
_cell.angle_alpha   90.00
_cell.angle_beta   90.00
_cell.angle_gamma   90.00
#
_symmetry.space_group_name_H-M   'P 1'
#
loop_
_entity.id
_entity.type
_entity.pdbx_description
1 polymer ?
#
loop_
_entity_poly.entity_id
_entity_poly.type
_entity_poly.pdbx_seq_one_letter_code
_entity_poly.pdbx_strand_id
1 'polypeptide(L)'
;MDQPGPIGTSTCPNDDDDGSVGLDFRTSFQGSVVDEFHIIPLQLAYLDMNPAEDCWHEFMKVADRLQQFISLRGALSLLKKRKYLTFACEFDMYCYFNHEMALMLGPMTSDVETDTRHRDLAYDFLETSWCPPSPIGYGGRSDTLAKKKHEDDDGDHNGACASGTERDEDGIGSNDDHKGDGATGAENDDDADSVVIRSEFVRQMGAFALSKYSSSSCFRRFGVGSVQCGDVDDDDDGSLATMLYRFASPLQQFGEGIGNAVKMIDFDVFGSDGKCFGLRILVRDTAYAFGGFRASIKDRKGVGTTTIATARRANALDQTTVDLVEGTEIDRQYKPHGNLPLVAPNAAATTASGLNVHFDDSPFAPRIQQVRDHLAMQPFLAARLEIAKIIRVGIYLSYLPQSGSDFDARVRRYRLRLSSLREAKEISYRHFMRVFKGSMWEGLPVELVKRIIDFLPPTPKFMLRPT
;
A
#
# COMPACT_ATOMS: atom_id res chain seq x y z
N MET A 1 -59.85 -35.21 3.32
CA MET A 1 -59.56 -33.82 2.93
C MET A 1 -58.79 -33.22 4.08
N ASP A 2 -57.48 -33.44 4.08
CA ASP A 2 -56.57 -32.97 5.13
C ASP A 2 -56.07 -31.59 4.76
N GLN A 3 -56.22 -30.62 5.66
CA GLN A 3 -55.69 -29.28 5.48
C GLN A 3 -54.18 -29.28 5.75
N PRO A 4 -53.35 -28.68 4.87
CA PRO A 4 -51.93 -28.51 5.13
C PRO A 4 -51.75 -27.47 6.24
N GLY A 5 -51.09 -27.89 7.33
CA GLY A 5 -50.70 -27.00 8.43
C GLY A 5 -49.66 -25.97 7.99
N PRO A 6 -49.57 -24.82 8.68
CA PRO A 6 -48.68 -23.75 8.30
C PRO A 6 -47.22 -24.19 8.40
N ILE A 7 -46.48 -23.97 7.31
CA ILE A 7 -45.03 -24.15 7.24
C ILE A 7 -44.40 -23.19 8.26
N GLY A 8 -43.93 -23.75 9.38
CA GLY A 8 -43.14 -23.01 10.35
C GLY A 8 -41.85 -22.54 9.66
N THR A 9 -41.70 -21.22 9.50
CA THR A 9 -40.43 -20.62 9.14
C THR A 9 -39.44 -20.93 10.26
N SER A 10 -38.61 -21.95 10.04
CA SER A 10 -37.43 -22.24 10.83
C SER A 10 -36.53 -21.01 10.78
N THR A 11 -36.68 -20.12 11.75
CA THR A 11 -35.64 -19.16 12.08
C THR A 11 -34.45 -19.99 12.50
N CYS A 12 -33.49 -20.16 11.59
CA CYS A 12 -32.19 -20.69 11.93
C CYS A 12 -31.73 -19.94 13.19
N PRO A 13 -31.37 -20.62 14.28
CA PRO A 13 -30.70 -19.94 15.36
C PRO A 13 -29.51 -19.26 14.70
N ASN A 14 -29.46 -17.94 14.80
CA ASN A 14 -28.22 -17.23 14.57
C ASN A 14 -27.30 -17.77 15.65
N ASP A 15 -26.56 -18.83 15.32
CA ASP A 15 -25.40 -19.27 16.08
C ASP A 15 -24.39 -18.13 15.93
N ASP A 16 -24.65 -17.07 16.69
CA ASP A 16 -23.69 -16.02 16.99
C ASP A 16 -22.51 -16.78 17.59
N ASP A 17 -21.49 -16.99 16.76
CA ASP A 17 -20.28 -17.74 17.05
C ASP A 17 -19.42 -16.96 18.08
N ASP A 18 -20.01 -16.69 19.24
CA ASP A 18 -19.39 -16.11 20.43
C ASP A 18 -18.27 -17.03 20.97
N GLY A 19 -18.24 -18.28 20.50
CA GLY A 19 -17.16 -19.25 20.71
C GLY A 19 -15.92 -19.00 19.84
N SER A 20 -16.01 -18.16 18.81
CA SER A 20 -14.86 -17.79 18.01
C SER A 20 -13.80 -17.10 18.88
N VAL A 21 -12.55 -17.57 18.74
CA VAL A 21 -11.39 -17.05 19.45
C VAL A 21 -10.47 -16.34 18.47
N GLY A 22 -9.87 -15.24 18.92
CA GLY A 22 -8.96 -14.45 18.10
C GLY A 22 -7.94 -13.68 18.92
N LEU A 23 -7.12 -12.90 18.22
CA LEU A 23 -6.20 -11.93 18.81
C LEU A 23 -6.87 -10.55 18.86
N ASP A 24 -6.97 -10.01 20.07
CA ASP A 24 -7.28 -8.62 20.33
C ASP A 24 -5.96 -7.83 20.42
N PHE A 25 -5.69 -6.95 19.46
CA PHE A 25 -4.44 -6.19 19.44
C PHE A 25 -4.21 -5.35 20.72
N ARG A 26 -5.25 -5.06 21.51
CA ARG A 26 -5.12 -4.31 22.76
C ARG A 26 -4.69 -5.14 23.96
N THR A 27 -5.09 -6.41 23.99
CA THR A 27 -4.97 -7.25 25.20
C THR A 27 -4.15 -8.51 24.96
N SER A 28 -4.11 -9.03 23.74
CA SER A 28 -3.40 -10.26 23.40
C SER A 28 -1.90 -10.21 23.59
N PHE A 29 -1.31 -9.02 23.56
CA PHE A 29 0.13 -8.83 23.72
C PHE A 29 0.55 -8.60 25.17
N GLN A 30 -0.36 -8.30 26.09
CA GLN A 30 -0.02 -8.04 27.51
C GLN A 30 0.56 -9.30 28.17
N GLY A 31 1.75 -9.18 28.76
CA GLY A 31 2.48 -10.31 29.35
C GLY A 31 3.05 -11.31 28.35
N SER A 32 2.99 -11.00 27.04
CA SER A 32 3.57 -11.81 25.98
C SER A 32 5.07 -11.56 25.81
N VAL A 33 5.73 -12.37 24.98
CA VAL A 33 7.12 -12.08 24.56
C VAL A 33 7.21 -10.69 23.91
N VAL A 34 6.17 -10.23 23.21
CA VAL A 34 6.20 -8.92 22.53
C VAL A 34 6.24 -7.77 23.55
N ASP A 35 5.52 -7.91 24.66
CA ASP A 35 5.48 -6.95 25.76
C ASP A 35 6.79 -6.94 26.57
N GLU A 36 7.45 -8.09 26.74
CA GLU A 36 8.81 -8.17 27.30
C GLU A 36 9.86 -7.42 26.46
N PHE A 37 9.57 -7.20 25.17
CA PHE A 37 10.40 -6.42 24.25
C PHE A 37 9.99 -4.94 24.21
N HIS A 38 9.02 -4.53 25.03
CA HIS A 38 8.46 -3.19 25.04
C HIS A 38 7.92 -2.76 23.66
N ILE A 39 7.37 -3.75 22.93
CA ILE A 39 6.72 -3.57 21.63
C ILE A 39 5.21 -3.57 21.86
N ILE A 40 4.51 -2.61 21.28
CA ILE A 40 3.04 -2.56 21.25
C ILE A 40 2.58 -2.65 19.79
N PRO A 41 2.13 -3.82 19.31
CA PRO A 41 1.54 -3.94 17.99
C PRO A 41 0.24 -3.14 17.90
N LEU A 42 0.11 -2.33 16.85
CA LEU A 42 -1.00 -1.41 16.68
C LEU A 42 -1.93 -1.82 15.54
N GLN A 43 -1.34 -2.22 14.42
CA GLN A 43 -2.07 -2.73 13.28
C GLN A 43 -1.25 -3.73 12.48
N LEU A 44 -1.95 -4.64 11.82
CA LEU A 44 -1.43 -5.52 10.79
C LEU A 44 -2.30 -5.35 9.55
N ALA A 45 -1.73 -4.94 8.44
CA ALA A 45 -2.39 -5.01 7.15
C ALA A 45 -1.69 -6.05 6.28
N TYR A 46 -2.43 -6.71 5.40
CA TYR A 46 -1.83 -7.50 4.34
C TYR A 46 -2.62 -7.38 3.05
N LEU A 47 -1.88 -7.42 1.96
CA LEU A 47 -2.36 -7.42 0.60
C LEU A 47 -2.04 -8.80 0.03
N ASP A 48 -3.07 -9.64 -0.05
CA ASP A 48 -3.00 -10.94 -0.71
C ASP A 48 -3.03 -10.75 -2.21
N MET A 49 -1.91 -11.06 -2.86
CA MET A 49 -1.79 -10.98 -4.31
C MET A 49 -2.18 -12.30 -4.98
N ASN A 50 -2.59 -13.35 -4.24
CA ASN A 50 -2.98 -14.64 -4.82
C ASN A 50 -4.35 -14.60 -5.52
N PRO A 51 -5.45 -14.05 -4.93
CA PRO A 51 -6.67 -13.80 -5.69
C PRO A 51 -6.43 -12.78 -6.80
N ALA A 52 -5.45 -11.89 -6.56
CA ALA A 52 -4.97 -11.02 -7.60
C ALA A 52 -4.24 -11.80 -8.69
N GLU A 53 -3.68 -13.00 -8.53
CA GLU A 53 -2.99 -13.74 -9.60
C GLU A 53 -3.96 -14.15 -10.72
N ASP A 54 -5.15 -14.66 -10.37
CA ASP A 54 -6.21 -14.94 -11.33
C ASP A 54 -6.71 -13.64 -11.98
N CYS A 55 -7.03 -12.64 -11.16
CA CYS A 55 -7.40 -11.30 -11.66
C CYS A 55 -6.26 -10.61 -12.42
N TRP A 56 -5.01 -10.98 -12.17
CA TRP A 56 -3.80 -10.41 -12.74
C TRP A 56 -3.53 -11.04 -14.08
N HIS A 57 -3.72 -12.35 -14.22
CA HIS A 57 -3.72 -12.99 -15.52
C HIS A 57 -4.79 -12.38 -16.41
N GLU A 58 -6.01 -12.17 -15.90
CA GLU A 58 -7.03 -11.45 -16.64
C GLU A 58 -6.63 -9.99 -16.90
N PHE A 59 -6.11 -9.28 -15.91
CA PHE A 59 -5.64 -7.91 -16.08
C PHE A 59 -4.50 -7.79 -17.10
N MET A 60 -3.51 -8.69 -17.09
CA MET A 60 -2.41 -8.69 -18.04
C MET A 60 -2.92 -8.96 -19.45
N LYS A 61 -3.93 -9.81 -19.63
CA LYS A 61 -4.63 -9.96 -20.92
C LYS A 61 -5.29 -8.64 -21.32
N VAL A 62 -5.97 -7.95 -20.41
CA VAL A 62 -6.59 -6.64 -20.66
C VAL A 62 -5.54 -5.58 -21.00
N ALA A 63 -4.44 -5.52 -20.27
CA ALA A 63 -3.36 -4.57 -20.47
C ALA A 63 -2.64 -4.79 -21.80
N ASP A 64 -2.38 -6.05 -22.17
CA ASP A 64 -1.82 -6.42 -23.48
C ASP A 64 -2.79 -6.07 -24.62
N ARG A 65 -4.07 -6.44 -24.49
CA ARG A 65 -5.12 -6.05 -25.46
C ARG A 65 -5.24 -4.54 -25.59
N LEU A 66 -5.12 -3.81 -24.48
CA LEU A 66 -5.18 -2.36 -24.47
C LEU A 66 -3.95 -1.74 -25.13
N GLN A 67 -2.77 -2.30 -24.91
CA GLN A 67 -1.55 -1.89 -25.59
C GLN A 67 -1.66 -2.09 -27.11
N GLN A 68 -2.23 -3.23 -27.53
CA GLN A 68 -2.51 -3.52 -28.94
C GLN A 68 -3.59 -2.56 -29.49
N PHE A 69 -4.67 -2.34 -28.75
CA PHE A 69 -5.76 -1.44 -29.14
C PHE A 69 -5.28 0.01 -29.30
N ILE A 70 -4.48 0.54 -28.36
CA ILE A 70 -3.95 1.90 -28.44
C ILE A 70 -2.97 2.05 -29.61
N SER A 71 -2.36 0.95 -30.06
CA SER A 71 -1.53 0.96 -31.27
C SER A 71 -2.36 1.12 -32.55
N LEU A 72 -3.69 1.02 -32.49
CA LEU A 72 -4.58 1.38 -33.60
C LEU A 72 -4.69 2.90 -33.71
N ARG A 73 -4.54 3.44 -34.93
CA ARG A 73 -4.59 4.88 -35.22
C ARG A 73 -5.86 5.57 -34.70
N GLY A 74 -6.99 4.85 -34.67
CA GLY A 74 -8.28 5.34 -34.17
C GLY A 74 -8.30 5.57 -32.65
N ALA A 75 -7.73 4.64 -31.87
CA ALA A 75 -7.81 4.63 -30.41
C ALA A 75 -7.11 5.83 -29.76
N LEU A 76 -5.88 6.14 -30.21
CA LEU A 76 -5.16 7.34 -29.74
C LEU A 76 -5.91 8.63 -30.03
N SER A 77 -6.63 8.70 -31.16
CA SER A 77 -7.41 9.89 -31.50
C SER A 77 -8.58 10.12 -30.53
N LEU A 78 -9.18 9.04 -30.01
CA LEU A 78 -10.26 9.11 -29.02
C LEU A 78 -9.74 9.55 -27.65
N LEU A 79 -8.59 9.03 -27.22
CA LEU A 79 -7.91 9.49 -26.00
C LEU A 79 -7.55 10.97 -26.07
N LYS A 80 -6.92 11.42 -27.17
CA LYS A 80 -6.57 12.83 -27.39
C LYS A 80 -7.80 13.75 -27.36
N LYS A 81 -8.93 13.29 -27.92
CA LYS A 81 -10.22 14.01 -27.93
C LYS A 81 -11.02 13.87 -26.64
N ARG A 82 -10.50 13.16 -25.62
CA ARG A 82 -11.16 12.87 -24.34
C ARG A 82 -12.55 12.22 -24.50
N LYS A 83 -12.74 11.42 -25.55
CA LYS A 83 -13.98 10.67 -25.78
C LYS A 83 -13.93 9.34 -25.03
N TYR A 84 -13.86 9.40 -23.70
CA TYR A 84 -13.55 8.23 -22.85
C TYR A 84 -14.60 7.12 -22.96
N LEU A 85 -15.90 7.47 -22.98
CA LEU A 85 -16.97 6.48 -23.18
C LEU A 85 -16.86 5.79 -24.55
N THR A 86 -16.62 6.56 -25.61
CA THR A 86 -16.43 6.00 -26.96
C THR A 86 -15.18 5.10 -27.00
N PHE A 87 -14.08 5.54 -26.39
CA PHE A 87 -12.87 4.74 -26.28
C PHE A 87 -13.15 3.42 -25.54
N ALA A 88 -13.83 3.47 -24.39
CA ALA A 88 -14.16 2.29 -23.60
C ALA A 88 -15.04 1.31 -24.38
N CYS A 89 -16.06 1.80 -25.11
CA CYS A 89 -16.90 0.96 -25.96
C CYS A 89 -16.10 0.34 -27.12
N GLU A 90 -15.22 1.09 -27.79
CA GLU A 90 -14.40 0.54 -28.87
C GLU A 90 -13.36 -0.48 -28.35
N PHE A 91 -12.79 -0.23 -27.17
CA PHE A 91 -11.88 -1.16 -26.51
C PHE A 91 -12.59 -2.46 -26.12
N ASP A 92 -13.82 -2.38 -25.61
CA ASP A 92 -14.66 -3.53 -25.26
C ASP A 92 -14.95 -4.39 -26.50
N MET A 93 -15.40 -3.76 -27.59
CA MET A 93 -15.60 -4.44 -28.88
C MET A 93 -14.31 -5.07 -29.40
N TYR A 94 -13.16 -4.38 -29.27
CA TYR A 94 -11.86 -4.93 -29.63
C TYR A 94 -11.51 -6.17 -28.80
N CYS A 95 -11.77 -6.15 -27.49
CA CYS A 95 -11.57 -7.30 -26.62
C CYS A 95 -12.45 -8.48 -27.02
N TYR A 96 -13.74 -8.24 -27.31
CA TYR A 96 -14.70 -9.25 -27.76
C TYR A 96 -14.20 -9.98 -29.02
N PHE A 97 -13.88 -9.24 -30.08
CA PHE A 97 -13.45 -9.84 -31.36
C PHE A 97 -12.12 -10.60 -31.26
N ASN A 98 -11.16 -10.09 -30.48
CA ASN A 98 -9.89 -10.78 -30.28
C ASN A 98 -10.02 -11.98 -29.34
N HIS A 99 -11.02 -11.99 -28.44
CA HIS A 99 -11.30 -13.13 -27.57
C HIS A 99 -11.96 -14.28 -28.33
N GLU A 100 -12.96 -14.01 -29.19
CA GLU A 100 -13.56 -15.04 -30.06
C GLU A 100 -12.52 -15.71 -30.96
N MET A 101 -11.56 -14.93 -31.47
CA MET A 101 -10.48 -15.49 -32.29
C MET A 101 -9.53 -16.39 -31.50
N ALA A 102 -9.29 -16.09 -30.22
CA ALA A 102 -8.50 -16.94 -29.33
C ALA A 102 -9.26 -18.22 -28.93
N LEU A 103 -10.57 -18.14 -28.71
CA LEU A 103 -11.43 -19.29 -28.37
C LEU A 103 -11.58 -20.27 -29.54
N MET A 104 -11.54 -19.79 -30.79
CA MET A 104 -11.49 -20.65 -31.98
C MET A 104 -10.22 -21.51 -32.07
N LEU A 105 -9.19 -21.22 -31.25
CA LEU A 105 -7.88 -21.88 -31.26
C LEU A 105 -7.56 -22.69 -29.98
N GLY A 106 -8.48 -22.79 -28.99
CA GLY A 106 -8.23 -23.51 -27.72
C GLY A 106 -9.48 -24.08 -27.03
N PRO A 107 -9.34 -24.96 -26.01
CA PRO A 107 -10.46 -25.62 -25.34
C PRO A 107 -11.28 -24.65 -24.45
N MET A 108 -12.61 -24.76 -24.54
CA MET A 108 -13.58 -23.88 -23.87
C MET A 108 -13.64 -24.08 -22.35
N THR A 109 -13.28 -23.06 -21.59
CA THR A 109 -13.75 -22.85 -20.22
C THR A 109 -14.20 -21.39 -20.10
N SER A 110 -15.45 -21.07 -20.43
CA SER A 110 -15.96 -19.70 -20.36
C SER A 110 -17.15 -19.59 -19.41
N ASP A 111 -16.95 -18.93 -18.28
CA ASP A 111 -18.01 -18.23 -17.56
C ASP A 111 -18.31 -16.91 -18.28
N VAL A 112 -19.55 -16.76 -18.71
CA VAL A 112 -20.07 -15.66 -19.55
C VAL A 112 -20.12 -14.31 -18.80
N GLU A 113 -19.86 -14.28 -17.49
CA GLU A 113 -19.90 -13.05 -16.67
C GLU A 113 -18.67 -12.13 -16.79
N THR A 114 -17.68 -12.49 -17.61
CA THR A 114 -16.43 -11.73 -17.74
C THR A 114 -16.51 -10.56 -18.73
N ASP A 115 -17.47 -10.56 -19.65
CA ASP A 115 -17.48 -9.63 -20.80
C ASP A 115 -17.84 -8.18 -20.43
N THR A 116 -18.76 -7.96 -19.48
CA THR A 116 -19.16 -6.60 -19.05
C THR A 116 -18.11 -5.84 -18.24
N ARG A 117 -16.98 -6.47 -17.87
CA ARG A 117 -16.00 -5.87 -16.95
C ARG A 117 -14.96 -4.99 -17.65
N HIS A 118 -14.70 -5.16 -18.95
CA HIS A 118 -13.63 -4.43 -19.64
C HIS A 118 -13.99 -2.96 -19.91
N ARG A 119 -15.18 -2.71 -20.48
CA ARG A 119 -15.69 -1.36 -20.72
C ARG A 119 -15.71 -0.51 -19.46
N ASP A 120 -16.34 -1.04 -18.41
CA ASP A 120 -16.56 -0.29 -17.18
C ASP A 120 -15.23 0.01 -16.48
N LEU A 121 -14.28 -0.96 -16.48
CA LEU A 121 -12.92 -0.75 -15.97
C LEU A 121 -12.16 0.34 -16.75
N ALA A 122 -12.22 0.31 -18.09
CA ALA A 122 -11.54 1.29 -18.94
C ALA A 122 -12.14 2.70 -18.79
N TYR A 123 -13.46 2.80 -18.71
CA TYR A 123 -14.15 4.06 -18.49
C TYR A 123 -13.80 4.65 -17.11
N ASP A 124 -13.96 3.85 -16.05
CA ASP A 124 -13.63 4.25 -14.67
C ASP A 124 -12.18 4.73 -14.57
N PHE A 125 -11.23 4.03 -15.20
CA PHE A 125 -9.82 4.43 -15.23
C PHE A 125 -9.64 5.80 -15.87
N LEU A 126 -10.22 5.98 -17.07
CA LEU A 126 -10.07 7.22 -17.84
C LEU A 126 -10.69 8.41 -17.13
N GLU A 127 -11.86 8.22 -16.51
CA GLU A 127 -12.57 9.28 -15.81
C GLU A 127 -11.85 9.70 -14.52
N THR A 128 -11.34 8.73 -13.76
CA THR A 128 -10.72 8.99 -12.44
C THR A 128 -9.25 9.35 -12.49
N SER A 129 -8.48 8.75 -13.40
CA SER A 129 -7.01 8.78 -13.36
C SER A 129 -6.39 9.55 -14.52
N TRP A 130 -7.10 9.62 -15.67
CA TRP A 130 -6.59 10.28 -16.87
C TRP A 130 -7.20 11.67 -17.12
N CYS A 131 -8.13 12.11 -16.26
CA CYS A 131 -8.48 13.53 -16.18
C CYS A 131 -7.30 14.30 -15.57
N PRO A 132 -6.63 15.20 -16.31
CA PRO A 132 -5.70 16.11 -15.67
C PRO A 132 -6.46 16.87 -14.58
N PRO A 133 -5.85 17.13 -13.40
CA PRO A 133 -6.49 17.95 -12.38
C PRO A 133 -6.97 19.23 -13.07
N SER A 134 -8.25 19.56 -12.89
CA SER A 134 -8.82 20.82 -13.39
C SER A 134 -7.79 21.93 -13.16
N PRO A 135 -7.55 22.84 -14.12
CA PRO A 135 -6.58 23.90 -13.93
C PRO A 135 -6.98 24.65 -12.67
N ILE A 136 -6.27 24.37 -11.57
CA ILE A 136 -6.38 25.14 -10.35
C ILE A 136 -5.90 26.50 -10.80
N GLY A 137 -6.83 27.44 -10.90
CA GLY A 137 -6.52 28.80 -11.29
C GLY A 137 -5.34 29.27 -10.44
N TYR A 138 -4.20 29.50 -11.08
CA TYR A 138 -3.08 30.20 -10.50
C TYR A 138 -3.52 31.67 -10.28
N GLY A 139 -4.38 31.87 -9.29
CA GLY A 139 -4.84 33.16 -8.78
C GLY A 139 -4.32 33.32 -7.37
N GLY A 140 -3.01 33.40 -7.21
CA GLY A 140 -2.33 33.49 -5.92
C GLY A 140 -1.03 34.26 -6.04
N ARG A 141 -1.13 35.53 -6.42
CA ARG A 141 -0.03 36.50 -6.36
C ARG A 141 0.28 36.74 -4.89
N SER A 142 1.33 36.09 -4.39
CA SER A 142 1.88 36.33 -3.06
C SER A 142 2.72 37.61 -3.10
N ASP A 143 2.15 38.72 -2.64
CA ASP A 143 2.90 39.91 -2.27
C ASP A 143 3.50 39.71 -0.87
N THR A 144 4.80 39.40 -0.81
CA THR A 144 5.64 39.79 0.33
C THR A 144 7.11 39.98 -0.06
N LEU A 145 7.59 41.19 0.23
CA LEU A 145 8.95 41.60 0.63
C LEU A 145 10.09 41.76 -0.41
N ALA A 146 10.29 43.03 -0.76
CA ALA A 146 11.42 43.87 -0.31
C ALA A 146 12.64 44.11 -1.23
N LYS A 147 12.79 45.42 -1.51
CA LYS A 147 14.02 46.25 -1.56
C LYS A 147 14.87 46.27 -2.84
N LYS A 148 14.79 47.45 -3.47
CA LYS A 148 15.88 48.43 -3.70
C LYS A 148 16.26 48.65 -5.17
N LYS A 149 15.70 49.71 -5.76
CA LYS A 149 16.52 50.81 -6.30
C LYS A 149 15.68 52.07 -6.48
N HIS A 150 16.29 53.15 -6.01
CA HIS A 150 15.90 54.54 -6.17
C HIS A 150 16.61 55.06 -7.43
N GLU A 151 16.15 56.22 -7.92
CA GLU A 151 16.60 57.05 -9.06
C GLU A 151 15.72 56.81 -10.28
N ASP A 152 14.72 57.67 -10.50
CA ASP A 152 14.78 59.01 -11.10
C ASP A 152 14.21 58.84 -12.51
N ASP A 153 13.07 59.45 -12.83
CA ASP A 153 12.97 60.39 -13.95
C ASP A 153 11.52 60.85 -14.12
N ASP A 154 11.40 62.15 -14.36
CA ASP A 154 10.19 62.89 -14.61
C ASP A 154 9.49 62.35 -15.87
N GLY A 155 8.16 62.23 -15.90
CA GLY A 155 7.35 63.38 -16.25
C GLY A 155 7.15 63.48 -17.77
N ASP A 156 5.88 63.35 -18.15
CA ASP A 156 5.23 64.11 -19.22
C ASP A 156 4.84 63.42 -20.56
N HIS A 157 3.68 63.89 -21.02
CA HIS A 157 3.11 63.88 -22.37
C HIS A 157 2.20 62.73 -22.84
N ASN A 158 0.89 62.98 -22.65
CA ASN A 158 -0.12 63.16 -23.71
C ASN A 158 0.28 62.79 -25.15
N GLY A 159 -0.58 62.06 -25.86
CA GLY A 159 -0.51 62.00 -27.32
C GLY A 159 -1.58 61.12 -27.94
N ALA A 160 -2.53 61.75 -28.64
CA ALA A 160 -3.71 61.15 -29.22
C ALA A 160 -3.49 60.49 -30.60
N CYS A 161 -4.45 59.62 -30.95
CA CYS A 161 -5.06 59.33 -32.26
C CYS A 161 -4.45 59.92 -33.55
N ALA A 162 -4.26 59.04 -34.56
CA ALA A 162 -4.53 59.21 -36.01
C ALA A 162 -3.97 57.97 -36.74
N SER A 163 -4.74 57.09 -37.40
CA SER A 163 -5.42 57.18 -38.71
C SER A 163 -4.49 57.20 -39.94
N GLY A 164 -4.77 56.31 -40.90
CA GLY A 164 -4.20 56.28 -42.27
C GLY A 164 -2.99 55.34 -42.40
N THR A 165 -2.82 54.50 -43.42
CA THR A 165 -3.17 54.70 -44.83
C THR A 165 -3.14 53.36 -45.57
N GLU A 166 -4.03 53.26 -46.56
CA GLU A 166 -4.10 52.25 -47.62
C GLU A 166 -2.80 52.19 -48.45
N ARG A 167 -2.50 51.01 -48.98
CA ARG A 167 -1.80 50.83 -50.27
C ARG A 167 -2.08 49.43 -50.82
N ASP A 168 -2.97 49.40 -51.80
CA ASP A 168 -2.95 48.42 -52.89
C ASP A 168 -1.68 48.64 -53.72
N GLU A 169 -1.05 47.57 -54.22
CA GLU A 169 -0.59 47.49 -55.62
C GLU A 169 -0.49 46.03 -56.05
N ASP A 170 -1.09 45.80 -57.22
CA ASP A 170 -1.16 44.57 -57.99
C ASP A 170 0.21 44.08 -58.48
N GLY A 171 0.36 42.76 -58.57
CA GLY A 171 1.52 42.11 -59.16
C GLY A 171 1.16 40.79 -59.81
N ILE A 172 0.62 40.85 -61.02
CA ILE A 172 0.40 39.72 -61.93
C ILE A 172 1.76 39.17 -62.38
N GLY A 173 2.01 37.88 -62.11
CA GLY A 173 3.19 37.15 -62.58
C GLY A 173 2.85 35.67 -62.82
N SER A 174 2.84 35.31 -64.09
CA SER A 174 2.39 34.06 -64.69
C SER A 174 3.46 32.95 -64.71
N ASN A 175 3.00 31.71 -64.58
CA ASN A 175 3.56 30.41 -65.00
C ASN A 175 4.99 30.00 -64.57
N ASP A 176 5.12 28.81 -63.97
CA ASP A 176 5.78 27.68 -64.65
C ASP A 176 5.65 26.37 -63.86
N ASP A 177 5.41 25.31 -64.63
CA ASP A 177 5.33 23.92 -64.23
C ASP A 177 6.65 23.40 -63.63
N HIS A 178 6.60 22.81 -62.43
CA HIS A 178 7.47 21.68 -62.10
C HIS A 178 6.79 20.71 -61.13
N LYS A 179 6.31 19.59 -61.72
CA LYS A 179 6.26 18.29 -61.06
C LYS A 179 7.69 17.94 -60.61
N GLY A 180 7.87 17.74 -59.31
CA GLY A 180 9.11 17.23 -58.73
C GLY A 180 8.82 16.59 -57.39
N ASP A 181 8.84 15.27 -57.39
CA ASP A 181 8.67 14.38 -56.24
C ASP A 181 9.57 14.74 -55.06
N GLY A 182 9.07 14.57 -53.83
CA GLY A 182 9.95 14.60 -52.65
C GLY A 182 9.36 15.03 -51.31
N ALA A 183 8.06 14.87 -51.06
CA ALA A 183 7.47 15.10 -49.73
C ALA A 183 7.35 13.78 -48.95
N THR A 184 8.50 13.20 -48.58
CA THR A 184 8.58 12.06 -47.64
C THR A 184 9.53 12.45 -46.52
N GLY A 185 9.07 13.18 -45.51
CA GLY A 185 9.99 13.64 -44.45
C GLY A 185 9.41 14.23 -43.18
N ALA A 186 8.10 14.16 -42.93
CA ALA A 186 7.49 14.88 -41.79
C ALA A 186 6.64 14.01 -40.83
N GLU A 187 6.61 12.68 -40.97
CA GLU A 187 5.71 11.84 -40.15
C GLU A 187 6.40 11.09 -38.99
N ASN A 188 7.70 11.28 -38.74
CA ASN A 188 8.42 10.45 -37.76
C ASN A 188 8.51 11.04 -36.32
N ASP A 189 8.15 12.31 -36.11
CA ASP A 189 8.26 12.93 -34.77
C ASP A 189 7.07 12.60 -33.86
N ASP A 190 5.93 12.19 -34.41
CA ASP A 190 4.75 11.78 -33.62
C ASP A 190 4.93 10.42 -32.91
N ASP A 191 5.93 9.63 -33.31
CA ASP A 191 6.10 8.27 -32.81
C ASP A 191 6.75 8.21 -31.42
N ALA A 192 7.69 9.11 -31.10
CA ALA A 192 8.39 9.08 -29.80
C ALA A 192 7.45 9.39 -28.62
N ASP A 193 6.64 10.44 -28.75
CA ASP A 193 5.66 10.83 -27.72
C ASP A 193 4.57 9.76 -27.55
N SER A 194 4.21 9.07 -28.63
CA SER A 194 3.21 8.00 -28.58
C SER A 194 3.69 6.79 -27.76
N VAL A 195 4.99 6.48 -27.76
CA VAL A 195 5.56 5.36 -26.99
C VAL A 195 5.57 5.66 -25.50
N VAL A 196 5.97 6.89 -25.12
CA VAL A 196 5.95 7.34 -23.73
C VAL A 196 4.52 7.38 -23.19
N ILE A 197 3.57 7.95 -23.94
CA ILE A 197 2.16 7.98 -23.55
C ILE A 197 1.59 6.56 -23.40
N ARG A 198 1.90 5.64 -24.33
CA ARG A 198 1.43 4.24 -24.27
C ARG A 198 1.93 3.53 -23.01
N SER A 199 3.24 3.57 -22.76
CA SER A 199 3.85 2.91 -21.60
C SER A 199 3.34 3.48 -20.27
N GLU A 200 3.19 4.80 -20.18
CA GLU A 200 2.68 5.45 -18.97
C GLU A 200 1.19 5.16 -18.74
N PHE A 201 0.38 5.14 -19.82
CA PHE A 201 -1.03 4.80 -19.75
C PHE A 201 -1.26 3.37 -19.23
N VAL A 202 -0.56 2.39 -19.79
CA VAL A 202 -0.64 0.98 -19.35
C VAL A 202 -0.19 0.85 -17.88
N ARG A 203 0.89 1.54 -17.50
CA ARG A 203 1.38 1.57 -16.12
C ARG A 203 0.35 2.14 -15.14
N GLN A 204 -0.30 3.25 -15.49
CA GLN A 204 -1.34 3.88 -14.67
C GLN A 204 -2.60 3.02 -14.58
N MET A 205 -3.02 2.39 -15.69
CA MET A 205 -4.18 1.51 -15.67
C MET A 205 -3.96 0.26 -14.82
N GLY A 206 -2.73 -0.27 -14.77
CA GLY A 206 -2.38 -1.35 -13.84
C GLY A 206 -2.46 -0.94 -12.38
N ALA A 207 -1.97 0.26 -12.04
CA ALA A 207 -2.13 0.79 -10.69
C ALA A 207 -3.61 1.01 -10.33
N PHE A 208 -4.43 1.46 -11.28
CA PHE A 208 -5.86 1.69 -11.09
C PHE A 208 -6.67 0.40 -10.95
N ALA A 209 -6.46 -0.57 -11.84
CA ALA A 209 -7.14 -1.85 -11.76
C ALA A 209 -6.84 -2.50 -10.42
N LEU A 210 -5.59 -2.49 -9.99
CA LEU A 210 -5.23 -2.98 -8.68
C LEU A 210 -5.83 -2.19 -7.53
N SER A 211 -5.92 -0.86 -7.59
CA SER A 211 -6.58 -0.11 -6.51
C SER A 211 -8.08 -0.46 -6.41
N LYS A 212 -8.74 -0.67 -7.55
CA LYS A 212 -10.14 -1.13 -7.62
C LYS A 212 -10.30 -2.56 -7.11
N TYR A 213 -9.50 -3.51 -7.59
CA TYR A 213 -9.56 -4.93 -7.18
C TYR A 213 -9.01 -5.19 -5.78
N SER A 214 -8.12 -4.32 -5.28
CA SER A 214 -7.58 -4.39 -3.92
C SER A 214 -8.61 -4.01 -2.86
N SER A 215 -9.69 -3.31 -3.23
CA SER A 215 -10.55 -2.59 -2.29
C SER A 215 -11.48 -3.42 -1.39
N SER A 216 -11.48 -4.77 -1.46
CA SER A 216 -12.15 -5.56 -0.39
C SER A 216 -11.68 -7.01 -0.23
N SER A 217 -11.34 -7.71 -1.31
CA SER A 217 -11.00 -9.14 -1.22
C SER A 217 -9.53 -9.39 -0.91
N CYS A 218 -8.63 -8.57 -1.47
CA CYS A 218 -7.19 -8.76 -1.40
C CYS A 218 -6.55 -8.04 -0.22
N PHE A 219 -7.08 -6.88 0.17
CA PHE A 219 -6.59 -6.14 1.30
C PHE A 219 -7.37 -6.50 2.57
N ARG A 220 -6.66 -6.82 3.65
CA ARG A 220 -7.25 -6.90 4.98
C ARG A 220 -6.40 -6.14 5.97
N ARG A 221 -7.08 -5.44 6.89
CA ARG A 221 -6.46 -4.74 8.01
C ARG A 221 -7.02 -5.27 9.32
N PHE A 222 -6.12 -5.48 10.27
CA PHE A 222 -6.39 -5.80 11.66
C PHE A 222 -5.71 -4.77 12.57
N GLY A 223 -6.23 -4.59 13.77
CA GLY A 223 -5.85 -3.50 14.67
C GLY A 223 -6.56 -2.19 14.33
N VAL A 224 -5.92 -1.05 14.63
CA VAL A 224 -6.35 0.36 14.46
C VAL A 224 -6.95 1.06 15.69
N GLY A 225 -6.44 2.28 15.91
CA GLY A 225 -6.96 3.36 16.74
C GLY A 225 -6.62 3.27 18.24
N SER A 226 -5.34 3.12 18.59
CA SER A 226 -4.90 3.57 19.92
C SER A 226 -4.56 5.05 19.81
N VAL A 227 -5.41 5.90 20.40
CA VAL A 227 -5.31 7.36 20.46
C VAL A 227 -4.02 7.84 21.15
N GLN A 228 -3.26 6.95 21.80
CA GLN A 228 -2.15 7.37 22.66
C GLN A 228 -0.96 7.99 21.91
N CYS A 229 -0.81 7.78 20.60
CA CYS A 229 0.29 8.37 19.83
C CYS A 229 -0.11 9.21 18.60
N GLY A 230 -1.38 9.61 18.47
CA GLY A 230 -1.82 10.71 17.58
C GLY A 230 -1.71 10.52 16.06
N ASP A 231 -0.92 9.57 15.54
CA ASP A 231 -0.44 9.63 14.15
C ASP A 231 -0.88 8.44 13.25
N VAL A 232 -1.67 7.48 13.76
CA VAL A 232 -2.08 6.29 12.97
C VAL A 232 -3.38 6.53 12.20
N ASP A 233 -4.16 7.54 12.60
CA ASP A 233 -5.56 7.69 12.19
C ASP A 233 -5.75 8.31 10.80
N ASP A 234 -4.68 8.74 10.13
CA ASP A 234 -4.75 9.34 8.78
C ASP A 234 -4.58 8.33 7.63
N ASP A 235 -4.10 7.12 7.91
CA ASP A 235 -3.89 6.11 6.86
C ASP A 235 -5.20 5.36 6.56
N ASP A 236 -5.88 5.78 5.48
CA ASP A 236 -7.03 5.05 4.94
C ASP A 236 -6.61 3.71 4.28
N ASP A 237 -7.55 2.77 4.18
CA ASP A 237 -7.29 1.43 3.63
C ASP A 237 -6.76 1.49 2.19
N GLY A 238 -7.21 2.45 1.38
CA GLY A 238 -6.74 2.67 0.01
C GLY A 238 -5.29 3.16 -0.03
N SER A 239 -4.91 4.07 0.86
CA SER A 239 -3.52 4.54 1.02
C SER A 239 -2.59 3.41 1.46
N LEU A 240 -3.01 2.59 2.43
CA LEU A 240 -2.24 1.43 2.89
C LEU A 240 -2.10 0.36 1.81
N ALA A 241 -3.19 0.01 1.12
CA ALA A 241 -3.18 -0.91 0.00
C ALA A 241 -2.23 -0.42 -1.12
N THR A 242 -2.30 0.87 -1.46
CA THR A 242 -1.41 1.50 -2.44
C THR A 242 0.06 1.42 -2.00
N MET A 243 0.33 1.65 -0.71
CA MET A 243 1.67 1.53 -0.14
C MET A 243 2.21 0.10 -0.23
N LEU A 244 1.41 -0.89 0.18
CA LEU A 244 1.75 -2.31 0.09
C LEU A 244 2.02 -2.73 -1.36
N TYR A 245 1.18 -2.28 -2.29
CA TYR A 245 1.36 -2.55 -3.71
C TYR A 245 2.64 -1.92 -4.26
N ARG A 246 2.91 -0.65 -3.98
CA ARG A 246 4.15 0.02 -4.40
C ARG A 246 5.39 -0.67 -3.85
N PHE A 247 5.31 -1.24 -2.65
CA PHE A 247 6.40 -2.06 -2.09
C PHE A 247 6.57 -3.39 -2.85
N ALA A 248 5.48 -3.97 -3.36
CA ALA A 248 5.50 -5.18 -4.18
C ALA A 248 6.02 -4.95 -5.62
N SER A 249 5.70 -3.80 -6.21
CA SER A 249 5.81 -3.54 -7.66
C SER A 249 7.23 -3.67 -8.27
N PRO A 250 8.33 -3.17 -7.66
CA PRO A 250 9.64 -3.16 -8.32
C PRO A 250 10.19 -4.52 -8.75
N LEU A 251 9.68 -5.63 -8.20
CA LEU A 251 10.16 -6.98 -8.56
C LEU A 251 9.24 -7.72 -9.53
N GLN A 252 8.06 -7.19 -9.85
CA GLN A 252 7.23 -7.74 -10.95
C GLN A 252 7.97 -7.67 -12.29
N GLN A 253 8.90 -6.73 -12.44
CA GLN A 253 9.72 -6.56 -13.65
C GLN A 253 10.67 -7.74 -13.90
N PHE A 254 10.95 -8.58 -12.90
CA PHE A 254 11.92 -9.68 -13.02
C PHE A 254 11.29 -11.05 -13.31
N GLY A 255 9.99 -11.11 -13.60
CA GLY A 255 9.31 -12.38 -13.87
C GLY A 255 9.22 -13.30 -12.64
N GLU A 256 9.50 -12.77 -11.45
CA GLU A 256 9.28 -13.49 -10.20
C GLU A 256 7.77 -13.59 -9.95
N GLY A 257 7.26 -14.81 -9.82
CA GLY A 257 5.84 -15.11 -9.67
C GLY A 257 5.12 -14.23 -8.65
N ILE A 258 3.85 -13.96 -8.94
CA ILE A 258 3.00 -12.96 -8.28
C ILE A 258 2.44 -13.46 -6.94
N GLY A 259 2.66 -14.73 -6.61
CA GLY A 259 2.14 -15.41 -5.42
C GLY A 259 2.70 -14.95 -4.06
N ASN A 260 2.87 -13.64 -3.84
CA ASN A 260 3.45 -13.08 -2.63
C ASN A 260 2.46 -12.12 -1.96
N ALA A 261 1.95 -12.54 -0.81
CA ALA A 261 1.30 -11.61 0.11
C ALA A 261 2.33 -10.58 0.60
N VAL A 262 1.97 -9.30 0.52
CA VAL A 262 2.74 -8.23 1.17
C VAL A 262 2.04 -7.86 2.45
N LYS A 263 2.78 -7.88 3.55
CA LYS A 263 2.28 -7.56 4.89
C LYS A 263 2.88 -6.25 5.36
N MET A 264 2.13 -5.54 6.18
CA MET A 264 2.56 -4.37 6.94
C MET A 264 2.20 -4.61 8.39
N ILE A 265 3.15 -4.38 9.29
CA ILE A 265 2.87 -4.31 10.72
C ILE A 265 3.36 -2.98 11.27
N ASP A 266 2.49 -2.30 11.99
CA ASP A 266 2.85 -1.12 12.77
C ASP A 266 2.91 -1.47 14.23
N PHE A 267 3.92 -0.95 14.90
CA PHE A 267 4.08 -1.09 16.34
C PHE A 267 4.84 0.09 16.92
N ASP A 268 4.58 0.34 18.18
CA ASP A 268 5.35 1.29 18.97
C ASP A 268 6.44 0.54 19.74
N VAL A 269 7.64 1.09 19.76
CA VAL A 269 8.76 0.61 20.57
C VAL A 269 9.07 1.66 21.61
N PHE A 270 9.16 1.26 22.88
CA PHE A 270 9.59 2.16 23.95
C PHE A 270 11.08 1.95 24.23
N GLY A 271 11.84 3.04 24.32
CA GLY A 271 13.19 3.01 24.87
C GLY A 271 13.17 2.90 26.39
N SER A 272 14.33 2.64 27.00
CA SER A 272 14.48 2.58 28.46
C SER A 272 14.22 3.92 29.17
N ASP A 273 14.18 5.03 28.43
CA ASP A 273 13.76 6.34 28.92
C ASP A 273 12.26 6.64 28.70
N GLY A 274 11.48 5.64 28.29
CA GLY A 274 10.04 5.79 28.05
C GLY A 274 9.68 6.53 26.77
N LYS A 275 10.66 6.93 25.95
CA LYS A 275 10.37 7.52 24.63
C LYS A 275 9.79 6.48 23.69
N CYS A 276 8.75 6.87 22.97
CA CYS A 276 8.03 6.02 22.02
C CYS A 276 8.47 6.29 20.58
N PHE A 277 8.85 5.22 19.87
CA PHE A 277 9.22 5.23 18.46
C PHE A 277 8.19 4.41 17.66
N GLY A 278 7.44 5.08 16.79
CA GLY A 278 6.45 4.41 15.94
C GLY A 278 7.15 3.82 14.72
N LEU A 279 7.13 2.50 14.57
CA LEU A 279 7.76 1.80 13.46
C LEU A 279 6.72 1.11 12.58
N ARG A 280 7.03 1.07 11.28
CA ARG A 280 6.29 0.31 10.26
C ARG A 280 7.22 -0.67 9.58
N ILE A 281 6.89 -1.96 9.63
CA ILE A 281 7.59 -2.99 8.87
C ILE A 281 6.72 -3.41 7.70
N LEU A 282 7.25 -3.27 6.50
CA LEU A 282 6.70 -3.84 5.27
C LEU A 282 7.44 -5.16 5.00
N VAL A 283 6.74 -6.28 5.02
CA VAL A 283 7.29 -7.63 4.76
C VAL A 283 6.73 -8.14 3.45
N ARG A 284 7.61 -8.62 2.60
CA ARG A 284 7.28 -9.36 1.40
C ARG A 284 7.82 -10.78 1.55
N ASP A 285 6.92 -11.75 1.46
CA ASP A 285 7.31 -13.15 1.30
C ASP A 285 7.87 -13.34 -0.11
N THR A 286 8.87 -14.19 -0.28
CA THR A 286 9.32 -14.62 -1.60
C THR A 286 8.89 -16.07 -1.82
N ALA A 287 8.01 -16.29 -2.79
CA ALA A 287 7.35 -17.55 -3.13
C ALA A 287 8.29 -18.68 -3.57
N TYR A 288 9.61 -18.48 -3.51
CA TYR A 288 10.56 -19.55 -3.77
C TYR A 288 10.41 -20.65 -2.72
N ALA A 289 10.59 -21.90 -3.13
CA ALA A 289 10.51 -23.14 -2.33
C ALA A 289 11.37 -23.16 -1.05
N PHE A 290 12.13 -22.10 -0.79
CA PHE A 290 13.08 -21.95 0.30
C PHE A 290 12.66 -20.93 1.36
N GLY A 291 11.45 -20.36 1.29
CA GLY A 291 10.87 -19.56 2.38
C GLY A 291 11.64 -18.28 2.70
N GLY A 292 12.07 -17.56 1.66
CA GLY A 292 12.73 -16.27 1.79
C GLY A 292 11.74 -15.14 2.11
N PHE A 293 12.28 -14.03 2.61
CA PHE A 293 11.51 -12.79 2.73
C PHE A 293 12.43 -11.59 2.59
N ARG A 294 11.83 -10.45 2.26
CA ARG A 294 12.44 -9.13 2.36
C ARG A 294 11.54 -8.23 3.19
N ALA A 295 12.13 -7.53 4.15
CA ALA A 295 11.43 -6.54 4.94
C ALA A 295 12.11 -5.17 4.83
N SER A 296 11.31 -4.11 4.81
CA SER A 296 11.73 -2.72 4.93
C SER A 296 11.08 -2.15 6.18
N ILE A 297 11.91 -1.55 7.04
CA ILE A 297 11.49 -1.00 8.31
C ILE A 297 11.62 0.51 8.19
N LYS A 298 10.54 1.22 8.53
CA LYS A 298 10.41 2.67 8.35
C LYS A 298 9.97 3.32 9.65
N ASP A 299 10.39 4.55 9.84
CA ASP A 299 9.76 5.42 10.84
C ASP A 299 8.35 5.78 10.38
N ARG A 300 7.38 5.69 11.28
CA ARG A 300 5.98 6.05 11.03
C ARG A 300 5.73 7.54 11.21
N LYS A 301 6.46 8.23 12.11
CA LYS A 301 6.19 9.64 12.47
C LYS A 301 6.82 10.65 11.50
N GLY A 302 7.78 10.20 10.70
CA GLY A 302 8.45 11.05 9.73
C GLY A 302 7.59 11.37 8.50
N VAL A 303 7.63 12.64 8.06
CA VAL A 303 7.05 13.12 6.78
C VAL A 303 7.57 12.34 5.56
N GLY A 304 8.73 11.69 5.71
CA GLY A 304 9.30 10.80 4.71
C GLY A 304 9.43 9.39 5.28
N THR A 305 8.89 8.44 4.52
CA THR A 305 9.01 6.97 4.56
C THR A 305 10.45 6.41 4.67
N THR A 306 11.28 7.04 5.50
CA THR A 306 12.70 6.84 5.63
C THR A 306 12.92 5.43 6.14
N THR A 307 13.62 4.65 5.32
CA THR A 307 13.96 3.28 5.70
C THR A 307 15.03 3.35 6.78
N ILE A 308 14.71 2.83 7.96
CA ILE A 308 15.65 2.73 9.09
C ILE A 308 16.46 1.44 9.03
N ALA A 309 15.88 0.40 8.46
CA ALA A 309 16.53 -0.89 8.28
C ALA A 309 15.91 -1.66 7.14
N THR A 310 16.67 -2.59 6.59
CA THR A 310 16.15 -3.66 5.77
C THR A 310 16.48 -4.98 6.42
N ALA A 311 15.61 -5.97 6.26
CA ALA A 311 15.92 -7.33 6.65
C ALA A 311 15.67 -8.26 5.48
N ARG A 312 16.46 -9.31 5.38
CA ARG A 312 16.28 -10.33 4.35
C ARG A 312 16.63 -11.70 4.88
N ARG A 313 15.98 -12.71 4.32
CA ARG A 313 16.35 -14.10 4.46
C ARG A 313 16.71 -14.61 3.07
N ALA A 314 17.99 -14.89 2.87
CA ALA A 314 18.53 -15.27 1.56
C ALA A 314 18.46 -16.79 1.28
N ASN A 315 18.35 -17.64 2.31
CA ASN A 315 18.39 -19.08 2.15
C ASN A 315 17.58 -19.84 3.22
N ALA A 316 17.33 -21.12 2.97
CA ALA A 316 16.63 -22.04 3.87
C ALA A 316 17.36 -22.30 5.20
N LEU A 317 18.62 -21.86 5.34
CA LEU A 317 19.42 -21.99 6.56
C LEU A 317 19.01 -21.00 7.66
N ASP A 318 17.82 -20.42 7.54
CA ASP A 318 17.14 -19.67 8.57
C ASP A 318 17.81 -18.36 9.01
N GLN A 319 18.92 -17.96 8.39
CA GLN A 319 19.64 -16.74 8.73
C GLN A 319 18.89 -15.51 8.21
N THR A 320 18.37 -14.72 9.14
CA THR A 320 17.88 -13.38 8.88
C THR A 320 19.03 -12.41 9.02
N THR A 321 19.37 -11.69 7.96
CA THR A 321 20.25 -10.53 8.05
C THR A 321 19.42 -9.28 8.23
N VAL A 322 19.88 -8.40 9.12
CA VAL A 322 19.28 -7.07 9.33
C VAL A 322 20.35 -6.03 9.06
N ASP A 323 20.10 -5.22 8.04
CA ASP A 323 20.98 -4.17 7.55
C ASP A 323 20.37 -2.83 7.98
N LEU A 324 20.90 -2.23 9.05
CA LEU A 324 20.45 -0.96 9.62
C LEU A 324 21.08 0.22 8.88
N VAL A 325 20.27 1.18 8.48
CA VAL A 325 20.71 2.40 7.80
C VAL A 325 21.38 3.32 8.82
N GLU A 326 22.63 3.70 8.56
CA GLU A 326 23.38 4.56 9.48
C GLU A 326 22.79 5.98 9.58
N GLY A 327 22.90 6.56 10.77
CA GLY A 327 22.58 7.95 11.01
C GLY A 327 21.08 8.26 11.09
N THR A 328 20.25 7.23 11.19
CA THR A 328 18.80 7.35 11.36
C THR A 328 18.45 7.97 12.72
N GLU A 329 17.22 8.47 12.86
CA GLU A 329 16.77 9.06 14.12
C GLU A 329 16.73 8.01 15.26
N ILE A 330 16.34 6.79 14.93
CA ILE A 330 16.32 5.67 15.89
C ILE A 330 17.73 5.34 16.40
N ASP A 331 18.74 5.37 15.53
CA ASP A 331 20.15 5.17 15.91
C ASP A 331 20.64 6.20 16.94
N ARG A 332 20.09 7.42 16.90
CA ARG A 332 20.50 8.54 17.77
C ARG A 332 19.70 8.63 19.06
N GLN A 333 18.44 8.19 19.03
CA GLN A 333 17.49 8.48 20.09
C GLN A 333 17.01 7.26 20.86
N TYR A 334 17.07 6.06 20.26
CA TYR A 334 16.63 4.85 20.92
C TYR A 334 17.61 4.45 22.03
N LYS A 335 17.09 4.32 23.25
CA LYS A 335 17.86 3.83 24.39
C LYS A 335 17.52 2.36 24.66
N PRO A 336 18.50 1.45 24.57
CA PRO A 336 18.27 0.03 24.78
C PRO A 336 17.86 -0.26 26.24
N HIS A 337 17.12 -1.33 26.44
CA HIS A 337 16.77 -1.86 27.77
C HIS A 337 17.89 -2.74 28.34
N GLY A 338 18.79 -3.24 27.49
CA GLY A 338 19.99 -3.98 27.89
C GLY A 338 19.75 -5.43 28.35
N ASN A 339 18.53 -5.80 28.72
CA ASN A 339 18.16 -7.12 29.25
C ASN A 339 17.02 -7.80 28.50
N LEU A 340 16.92 -7.60 27.18
CA LEU A 340 15.86 -8.28 26.42
C LEU A 340 16.10 -9.80 26.36
N PRO A 341 15.06 -10.62 26.66
CA PRO A 341 15.19 -12.07 26.65
C PRO A 341 15.70 -12.55 25.29
N LEU A 342 16.63 -13.51 25.30
CA LEU A 342 16.98 -14.21 24.07
C LEU A 342 15.78 -15.07 23.68
N VAL A 343 15.10 -14.74 22.58
CA VAL A 343 14.11 -15.63 21.99
C VAL A 343 14.86 -16.89 21.57
N ALA A 344 14.72 -17.97 22.34
CA ALA A 344 15.38 -19.23 22.04
C ALA A 344 15.03 -19.67 20.61
N PRO A 345 16.02 -19.96 19.75
CA PRO A 345 15.77 -20.69 18.51
C PRO A 345 15.08 -22.00 18.87
N ASN A 346 14.04 -22.40 18.14
CA ASN A 346 13.27 -23.60 18.43
C ASN A 346 14.18 -24.82 18.64
N ALA A 347 13.94 -25.58 19.73
CA ALA A 347 14.58 -26.87 19.98
C ALA A 347 14.24 -27.95 18.91
N ALA A 348 13.30 -27.68 18.01
CA ALA A 348 12.90 -28.55 16.91
C ALA A 348 13.52 -28.17 15.54
N ALA A 349 14.28 -27.08 15.46
CA ALA A 349 15.01 -26.69 14.25
C ALA A 349 16.52 -26.75 14.54
N THR A 350 17.18 -27.76 14.00
CA THR A 350 18.57 -28.12 14.20
C THR A 350 19.53 -26.92 13.99
N THR A 351 20.06 -26.37 15.09
CA THR A 351 21.39 -25.74 15.27
C THR A 351 21.99 -24.81 14.20
N ALA A 352 21.24 -23.95 13.52
CA ALA A 352 21.85 -22.96 12.60
C ALA A 352 21.24 -21.54 12.54
N SER A 353 20.26 -21.18 13.39
CA SER A 353 19.62 -19.86 13.33
C SER A 353 20.46 -18.74 13.98
N GLY A 354 21.54 -18.30 13.33
CA GLY A 354 22.28 -17.09 13.69
C GLY A 354 21.57 -15.82 13.22
N LEU A 355 21.49 -14.80 14.08
CA LEU A 355 21.19 -13.43 13.66
C LEU A 355 22.51 -12.80 13.21
N ASN A 356 22.68 -12.58 11.92
CA ASN A 356 23.83 -11.88 11.39
C ASN A 356 23.45 -10.41 11.20
N VAL A 357 23.93 -9.55 12.09
CA VAL A 357 23.82 -8.10 11.92
C VAL A 357 25.05 -7.65 11.14
N HIS A 358 24.86 -7.22 9.90
CA HIS A 358 25.93 -6.65 9.09
C HIS A 358 25.94 -5.13 9.32
N PHE A 359 27.12 -4.57 9.58
CA PHE A 359 27.35 -3.13 9.66
C PHE A 359 28.08 -2.72 8.39
N ASP A 360 27.71 -1.60 7.78
CA ASP A 360 28.34 -1.12 6.54
C ASP A 360 29.65 -0.42 6.91
N ASP A 361 30.70 -1.22 7.14
CA ASP A 361 31.99 -0.71 7.61
C ASP A 361 32.75 0.00 6.46
N SER A 362 32.67 1.33 6.45
CA SER A 362 33.52 2.18 5.59
C SER A 362 35.03 1.97 5.88
N PRO A 363 35.91 1.86 4.86
CA PRO A 363 37.24 1.25 5.01
C PRO A 363 38.36 2.13 5.59
N PHE A 364 38.09 3.23 6.31
CA PHE A 364 39.15 4.13 6.78
C PHE A 364 39.03 4.52 8.27
N ALA A 365 39.65 3.75 9.19
CA ALA A 365 39.97 4.25 10.55
C ALA A 365 41.17 3.54 11.23
N PRO A 366 42.05 4.24 11.99
CA PRO A 366 43.24 3.68 12.64
C PRO A 366 43.00 3.06 14.04
N ARG A 367 43.84 2.08 14.41
CA ARG A 367 43.66 1.09 15.50
C ARG A 367 43.63 1.57 16.98
N ILE A 368 44.05 2.79 17.34
CA ILE A 368 43.94 3.28 18.74
C ILE A 368 42.65 4.07 18.96
N GLN A 369 42.13 4.70 17.90
CA GLN A 369 40.79 5.26 17.87
C GLN A 369 39.75 4.12 17.94
N GLN A 370 40.03 2.96 17.33
CA GLN A 370 39.16 1.77 17.37
C GLN A 370 38.79 1.29 18.77
N VAL A 371 39.66 1.34 19.79
CA VAL A 371 39.31 0.84 21.15
C VAL A 371 38.46 1.84 21.92
N ARG A 372 38.74 3.14 21.76
CA ARG A 372 37.96 4.22 22.37
C ARG A 372 36.59 4.34 21.69
N ASP A 373 36.56 4.20 20.37
CA ASP A 373 35.35 4.06 19.59
C ASP A 373 34.62 2.76 19.96
N HIS A 374 35.30 1.63 20.18
CA HIS A 374 34.63 0.39 20.60
C HIS A 374 33.85 0.55 21.91
N LEU A 375 34.44 1.24 22.89
CA LEU A 375 33.80 1.51 24.18
C LEU A 375 32.70 2.57 24.07
N ALA A 376 32.88 3.59 23.23
CA ALA A 376 31.86 4.60 22.95
C ALA A 376 30.70 4.06 22.08
N MET A 377 30.97 3.04 21.27
CA MET A 377 30.00 2.34 20.42
C MET A 377 29.22 1.27 21.18
N GLN A 378 29.56 0.93 22.42
CA GLN A 378 28.84 -0.08 23.20
C GLN A 378 27.34 0.22 23.33
N PRO A 379 26.90 1.44 23.71
CA PRO A 379 25.46 1.75 23.76
C PRO A 379 24.80 1.71 22.38
N PHE A 380 25.52 2.11 21.34
CA PHE A 380 25.05 2.11 19.96
C PHE A 380 24.88 0.69 19.40
N LEU A 381 25.86 -0.18 19.61
CA LEU A 381 25.80 -1.59 19.22
C LEU A 381 24.70 -2.31 20.00
N ALA A 382 24.52 -2.01 21.28
CA ALA A 382 23.41 -2.55 22.09
C ALA A 382 22.04 -2.13 21.53
N ALA A 383 21.85 -0.84 21.21
CA ALA A 383 20.65 -0.32 20.57
C ALA A 383 20.36 -1.04 19.24
N ARG A 384 21.35 -1.18 18.38
CA ARG A 384 21.21 -1.83 17.07
C ARG A 384 20.89 -3.32 17.17
N LEU A 385 21.54 -4.04 18.09
CA LEU A 385 21.22 -5.45 18.36
C LEU A 385 19.79 -5.62 18.89
N GLU A 386 19.36 -4.71 19.77
CA GLU A 386 18.01 -4.69 20.31
C GLU A 386 16.95 -4.41 19.24
N ILE A 387 17.17 -3.40 18.39
CA ILE A 387 16.32 -3.11 17.23
C ILE A 387 16.27 -4.30 16.28
N ALA A 388 17.38 -4.98 15.99
CA ALA A 388 17.40 -6.15 15.13
C ALA A 388 16.53 -7.30 15.71
N LYS A 389 16.53 -7.49 17.04
CA LYS A 389 15.62 -8.45 17.69
C LYS A 389 14.16 -8.02 17.57
N ILE A 390 13.86 -6.74 17.77
CA ILE A 390 12.51 -6.18 17.61
C ILE A 390 12.00 -6.38 16.18
N ILE A 391 12.82 -6.07 15.17
CA ILE A 391 12.50 -6.28 13.75
C ILE A 391 12.17 -7.74 13.49
N ARG A 392 12.95 -8.66 14.06
CA ARG A 392 12.70 -10.09 13.94
C ARG A 392 11.35 -10.49 14.55
N VAL A 393 10.99 -9.98 15.72
CA VAL A 393 9.66 -10.21 16.33
C VAL A 393 8.56 -9.67 15.42
N GLY A 394 8.67 -8.43 14.94
CA GLY A 394 7.68 -7.82 14.04
C GLY A 394 7.50 -8.60 12.74
N ILE A 395 8.59 -9.05 12.12
CA ILE A 395 8.54 -9.94 10.96
C ILE A 395 7.74 -11.21 11.30
N TYR A 396 8.01 -11.88 12.43
CA TYR A 396 7.27 -13.08 12.79
C TYR A 396 5.78 -12.84 13.08
N LEU A 397 5.43 -11.69 13.65
CA LEU A 397 4.03 -11.29 13.85
C LEU A 397 3.30 -11.08 12.51
N SER A 398 4.00 -10.64 11.46
CA SER A 398 3.39 -10.43 10.14
C SER A 398 2.78 -11.68 9.50
N TYR A 399 3.21 -12.87 9.95
CA TYR A 399 2.74 -14.15 9.42
C TYR A 399 1.65 -14.81 10.27
N LEU A 400 1.10 -14.12 11.29
CA LEU A 400 -0.08 -14.61 12.03
C LEU A 400 -1.26 -15.04 11.12
N PRO A 401 -1.57 -14.35 9.99
CA PRO A 401 -2.78 -14.66 9.20
C PRO A 401 -2.72 -15.89 8.29
N GLN A 402 -1.64 -16.68 8.27
CA GLN A 402 -1.40 -17.62 7.16
C GLN A 402 -2.18 -18.94 7.21
N SER A 403 -2.31 -19.59 8.37
CA SER A 403 -3.03 -20.86 8.52
C SER A 403 -3.41 -21.09 9.98
N GLY A 404 -4.44 -21.90 10.25
CA GLY A 404 -4.86 -22.22 11.62
C GLY A 404 -3.76 -22.89 12.46
N SER A 405 -3.02 -23.84 11.87
CA SER A 405 -1.91 -24.52 12.56
C SER A 405 -0.72 -23.60 12.84
N ASP A 406 -0.37 -22.72 11.90
CA ASP A 406 0.71 -21.75 12.09
C ASP A 406 0.32 -20.68 13.10
N PHE A 407 -0.95 -20.27 13.09
CA PHE A 407 -1.50 -19.33 14.05
C PHE A 407 -1.33 -19.85 15.48
N ASP A 408 -1.76 -21.07 15.79
CA ASP A 408 -1.66 -21.64 17.14
C ASP A 408 -0.21 -21.85 17.59
N ALA A 409 0.67 -22.25 16.65
CA ALA A 409 2.09 -22.39 16.94
C ALA A 409 2.71 -21.03 17.33
N ARG A 410 2.34 -19.95 16.63
CA ARG A 410 2.79 -18.58 16.93
C ARG A 410 2.21 -18.05 18.23
N VAL A 411 0.91 -18.25 18.48
CA VAL A 411 0.25 -17.87 19.74
C VAL A 411 0.98 -18.49 20.92
N ARG A 412 1.27 -19.79 20.89
CA ARG A 412 2.04 -20.47 21.93
C ARG A 412 3.47 -19.94 22.02
N ARG A 413 4.16 -19.80 20.88
CA ARG A 413 5.56 -19.34 20.83
C ARG A 413 5.75 -17.96 21.43
N TYR A 414 4.85 -17.03 21.13
CA TYR A 414 4.93 -15.65 21.61
C TYR A 414 4.17 -15.43 22.91
N ARG A 415 3.55 -16.47 23.48
CA ARG A 415 2.68 -16.36 24.66
C ARG A 415 1.58 -15.30 24.46
N LEU A 416 1.00 -15.27 23.27
CA LEU A 416 -0.13 -14.38 22.98
C LEU A 416 -1.36 -14.90 23.71
N ARG A 417 -2.13 -13.99 24.30
CA ARG A 417 -3.42 -14.32 24.89
C ARG A 417 -4.49 -14.31 23.79
N LEU A 418 -5.22 -15.41 23.64
CA LEU A 418 -6.45 -15.41 22.84
C LEU A 418 -7.59 -14.81 23.66
N SER A 419 -8.46 -14.11 22.95
CA SER A 419 -9.67 -13.50 23.51
C SER A 419 -10.86 -14.07 22.76
N SER A 420 -11.91 -14.47 23.49
CA SER A 420 -13.19 -14.84 22.87
C SER A 420 -13.86 -13.59 22.29
N LEU A 421 -14.67 -13.76 21.24
CA LEU A 421 -15.51 -12.68 20.73
C LEU A 421 -16.44 -12.13 21.82
N ARG A 422 -16.87 -12.98 22.75
CA ARG A 422 -17.60 -12.55 23.95
C ARG A 422 -16.79 -11.60 24.85
N GLU A 423 -15.53 -11.91 25.14
CA GLU A 423 -14.64 -11.02 25.90
C GLU A 423 -14.41 -9.69 25.16
N ALA A 424 -14.28 -9.73 23.83
CA ALA A 424 -14.19 -8.55 22.97
C ALA A 424 -15.39 -7.62 23.13
N LYS A 425 -16.60 -8.20 22.99
CA LYS A 425 -17.87 -7.48 23.15
C LYS A 425 -17.98 -6.87 24.54
N GLU A 426 -17.56 -7.58 25.59
CA GLU A 426 -17.57 -7.08 26.97
C GLU A 426 -16.57 -5.94 27.20
N ILE A 427 -15.39 -5.97 26.56
CA ILE A 427 -14.44 -4.85 26.59
C ILE A 427 -15.04 -3.62 25.87
N SER A 428 -15.63 -3.80 24.70
CA SER A 428 -16.30 -2.75 23.94
C SER A 428 -17.46 -2.13 24.72
N TYR A 429 -18.25 -2.97 25.40
CA TYR A 429 -19.31 -2.53 26.30
C TYR A 429 -18.78 -1.64 27.43
N ARG A 430 -17.76 -2.10 28.17
CA ARG A 430 -17.14 -1.29 29.24
C ARG A 430 -16.55 0.01 28.71
N HIS A 431 -16.01 0.02 27.50
CA HIS A 431 -15.50 1.23 26.87
C HIS A 431 -16.64 2.20 26.52
N PHE A 432 -17.72 1.71 25.90
CA PHE A 432 -18.92 2.49 25.60
C PHE A 432 -19.46 3.17 26.87
N MET A 433 -19.66 2.41 27.94
CA MET A 433 -20.17 2.95 29.21
C MET A 433 -19.24 4.00 29.82
N ARG A 434 -17.92 3.86 29.64
CA ARG A 434 -16.95 4.85 30.12
C ARG A 434 -17.01 6.15 29.32
N VAL A 435 -17.11 6.06 28.00
CA VAL A 435 -17.19 7.24 27.10
C VAL A 435 -18.47 8.02 27.35
N PHE A 436 -19.58 7.31 27.54
CA PHE A 436 -20.91 7.90 27.72
C PHE A 436 -21.32 8.10 29.18
N LYS A 437 -20.38 8.03 30.11
CA LYS A 437 -20.64 8.24 31.53
C LYS A 437 -21.23 9.63 31.79
N GLY A 438 -22.32 9.71 32.54
CA GLY A 438 -23.07 10.93 32.83
C GLY A 438 -24.00 11.40 31.72
N SER A 439 -24.10 10.66 30.61
CA SER A 439 -25.04 10.96 29.52
C SER A 439 -26.32 10.11 29.61
N MET A 440 -27.32 10.42 28.78
CA MET A 440 -28.54 9.61 28.68
C MET A 440 -28.27 8.16 28.23
N TRP A 441 -27.12 7.89 27.60
CA TRP A 441 -26.75 6.56 27.12
C TRP A 441 -26.29 5.63 28.26
N GLU A 442 -25.87 6.17 29.41
CA GLU A 442 -25.48 5.36 30.58
C GLU A 442 -26.67 4.59 31.18
N GLY A 443 -27.90 5.07 30.97
CA GLY A 443 -29.12 4.42 31.46
C GLY A 443 -29.70 3.36 30.52
N LEU A 444 -29.06 3.08 29.37
CA LEU A 444 -29.59 2.10 28.43
C LEU A 444 -29.47 0.66 28.97
N PRO A 445 -30.45 -0.22 28.68
CA PRO A 445 -30.34 -1.64 29.01
C PRO A 445 -29.09 -2.25 28.37
N VAL A 446 -28.38 -3.11 29.11
CA VAL A 446 -27.14 -3.77 28.69
C VAL A 446 -27.29 -4.44 27.31
N GLU A 447 -28.41 -5.13 27.09
CA GLU A 447 -28.68 -5.83 25.83
C GLU A 447 -28.86 -4.88 24.64
N LEU A 448 -29.39 -3.68 24.87
CA LEU A 448 -29.50 -2.67 23.82
C LEU A 448 -28.12 -2.10 23.48
N VAL A 449 -27.27 -1.85 24.48
CA VAL A 449 -25.89 -1.40 24.25
C VAL A 449 -25.09 -2.45 23.49
N LYS A 450 -25.21 -3.73 23.84
CA LYS A 450 -24.56 -4.83 23.11
C LYS A 450 -25.03 -4.90 21.66
N ARG A 451 -26.34 -4.80 21.39
CA ARG A 451 -26.86 -4.70 20.02
C ARG A 451 -26.32 -3.49 19.27
N ILE A 452 -26.26 -2.31 19.91
CA ILE A 452 -25.65 -1.12 19.31
C ILE A 452 -24.21 -1.41 18.91
N ILE A 453 -23.42 -2.05 19.79
CA ILE A 453 -22.04 -2.44 19.52
C ILE A 453 -21.96 -3.43 18.34
N ASP A 454 -22.89 -4.38 18.25
CA ASP A 454 -22.95 -5.35 17.13
C ASP A 454 -23.32 -4.67 15.80
N PHE A 455 -24.06 -3.54 15.83
CA PHE A 455 -24.37 -2.72 14.66
C PHE A 455 -23.23 -1.78 14.24
N LEU A 456 -22.25 -1.52 15.12
CA LEU A 456 -21.09 -0.73 14.73
C LEU A 456 -20.25 -1.55 13.74
N PRO A 457 -19.67 -0.91 12.70
CA PRO A 457 -18.74 -1.60 11.81
C PRO A 457 -17.72 -2.37 12.65
N PRO A 458 -17.51 -3.68 12.41
CA PRO A 458 -16.62 -4.48 13.24
C PRO A 458 -15.28 -3.78 13.24
N THR A 459 -14.91 -3.20 14.39
CA THR A 459 -13.65 -2.48 14.45
C THR A 459 -12.56 -3.51 14.17
N PRO A 460 -11.61 -3.25 13.24
CA PRO A 460 -10.62 -4.22 12.79
C PRO A 460 -9.68 -4.76 13.89
N LYS A 461 -9.90 -4.41 15.17
CA LYS A 461 -9.13 -4.77 16.36
C LYS A 461 -8.95 -6.27 16.59
N PHE A 462 -9.81 -7.10 15.99
CA PHE A 462 -9.81 -8.56 16.19
C PHE A 462 -9.34 -9.29 14.94
N MET A 463 -8.31 -10.13 15.12
CA MET A 463 -7.93 -11.15 14.14
C MET A 463 -8.48 -12.49 14.61
N LEU A 464 -9.54 -12.97 13.96
CA LEU A 464 -10.09 -14.30 14.26
C LEU A 464 -9.07 -15.38 13.88
N ARG A 465 -9.05 -16.48 14.65
CA ARG A 465 -8.28 -17.68 14.34
C ARG A 465 -8.75 -18.20 12.97
N PRO A 466 -7.85 -18.40 11.99
CA PRO A 466 -8.23 -19.02 10.72
C PRO A 466 -8.80 -20.42 10.97
N THR A 467 -9.95 -20.72 10.36
CA THR A 467 -10.64 -22.02 10.45
C THR A 467 -9.94 -23.12 9.67
#